data_AF-A0A9P5T5M8-F1
#
_entry.id   AF-A0A9P5T5M8-F1
#
_cell.length_a   1.000
_cell.length_b   1.000
_cell.length_c   1.000
_cell.angle_alpha   90.00
_cell.angle_beta   90.00
_cell.angle_gamma   90.00
#
_symmetry.space_group_name_H-M   'P 1'
#
loop_
_entity.id
_entity.type
_entity.pdbx_description
1 polymer ?
#
loop_
_entity_poly.entity_id
_entity_poly.type
_entity_poly.pdbx_seq_one_letter_code
_entity_poly.pdbx_strand_id
1 'polypeptide(L)'
;MPVQSYTDIMIMTKNAFFCVAKTKVNNPSGKFYLISLGTDCLETFFGLVRTAGTDANVDMLQLESHTSGLAEVVVILAEHPEWDYGTRCLTLPVFSKEGGDFTSKADHISPRDWCGDVSVANVNLHTCWLLGHKKVARLISEMEAVL
;
A
#
# COMPACT_ATOMS: atom_id res chain seq x y z
N MET A 1 16.53 -15.90 -4.40
CA MET A 1 15.55 -15.20 -3.54
C MET A 1 15.22 -16.11 -2.36
N PRO A 2 15.14 -15.63 -1.11
CA PRO A 2 14.71 -16.45 0.03
C PRO A 2 13.31 -17.04 -0.21
N VAL A 3 13.10 -18.29 0.22
CA VAL A 3 11.85 -19.03 -0.03
C VAL A 3 10.61 -18.31 0.54
N GLN A 4 10.78 -17.64 1.68
CA GLN A 4 9.73 -16.88 2.34
C GLN A 4 9.25 -15.71 1.48
N SER A 5 10.17 -14.84 1.04
CA SER A 5 9.83 -13.69 0.21
C SER A 5 9.16 -14.09 -1.11
N TYR A 6 9.58 -15.20 -1.71
CA TYR A 6 8.93 -15.73 -2.91
C TYR A 6 7.47 -16.13 -2.65
N THR A 7 7.24 -16.85 -1.54
CA THR A 7 5.90 -17.27 -1.13
C THR A 7 5.01 -16.06 -0.82
N ASP A 8 5.55 -15.06 -0.13
CA ASP A 8 4.82 -13.83 0.22
C ASP A 8 4.37 -13.08 -1.05
N ILE A 9 5.23 -12.93 -2.05
CA ILE A 9 4.87 -12.29 -3.33
C ILE A 9 3.81 -13.11 -4.07
N MET A 10 3.92 -14.44 -4.07
CA MET A 10 2.89 -15.30 -4.68
C MET A 10 1.53 -15.11 -4.00
N ILE A 11 1.49 -15.07 -2.67
CA ILE A 11 0.27 -14.88 -1.90
C ILE A 11 -0.30 -13.48 -2.14
N MET A 12 0.54 -12.44 -2.07
CA MET A 12 0.16 -11.05 -2.34
C MET A 12 -0.48 -10.91 -3.72
N THR A 13 0.15 -11.49 -4.74
CA THR A 13 -0.38 -11.47 -6.12
C THR A 13 -1.74 -12.16 -6.19
N LYS A 14 -1.88 -13.37 -5.63
CA LYS A 14 -3.16 -14.09 -5.60
C LYS A 14 -4.25 -13.30 -4.88
N ASN A 15 -3.91 -12.72 -3.72
CA ASN A 15 -4.85 -11.94 -2.93
C ASN A 15 -5.39 -10.74 -3.72
N ALA A 16 -4.52 -10.02 -4.46
CA ALA A 16 -4.94 -8.93 -5.32
C ALA A 16 -5.98 -9.36 -6.36
N PHE A 17 -5.76 -10.50 -7.05
CA PHE A 17 -6.73 -11.04 -8.01
C PHE A 17 -8.06 -11.39 -7.36
N PHE A 18 -8.05 -12.05 -6.19
CA PHE A 18 -9.27 -12.42 -5.49
C PHE A 18 -10.03 -11.21 -4.95
N CYS A 19 -9.33 -10.19 -4.42
CA CYS A 19 -9.97 -8.97 -3.95
C CYS A 19 -10.65 -8.21 -5.09
N VAL A 20 -9.99 -8.07 -6.24
CA VAL A 20 -10.62 -7.46 -7.42
C VAL A 20 -11.83 -8.27 -7.88
N ALA A 21 -11.73 -9.61 -7.94
CA ALA A 21 -12.85 -10.48 -8.30
C ALA A 21 -14.04 -10.30 -7.35
N LYS A 22 -13.79 -10.30 -6.03
CA LYS A 22 -14.82 -10.07 -5.01
C LYS A 22 -15.48 -8.71 -5.16
N THR A 23 -14.69 -7.66 -5.39
CA THR A 23 -15.21 -6.31 -5.60
C THR A 23 -16.06 -6.23 -6.87
N LYS A 24 -15.68 -6.91 -7.96
CA LYS A 24 -16.52 -6.99 -9.17
C LYS A 24 -17.88 -7.63 -8.92
N VAL A 25 -17.95 -8.64 -8.06
CA VAL A 25 -19.22 -9.31 -7.70
C VAL A 25 -20.06 -8.42 -6.78
N ASN A 26 -19.45 -7.79 -5.79
CA ASN A 26 -20.16 -7.00 -4.78
C ASN A 26 -20.58 -5.60 -5.27
N ASN A 27 -19.72 -4.93 -6.03
CA ASN A 27 -19.96 -3.59 -6.58
C ASN A 27 -19.30 -3.46 -7.97
N PRO A 28 -20.00 -3.84 -9.05
CA PRO A 28 -19.45 -3.82 -10.40
C PRO A 28 -18.98 -2.46 -10.89
N SER A 29 -19.59 -1.37 -10.39
CA SER A 29 -19.22 0.03 -10.68
C SER A 29 -18.21 0.61 -9.68
N GLY A 30 -17.71 -0.22 -8.75
CA GLY A 30 -16.81 0.20 -7.69
C GLY A 30 -15.42 0.58 -8.19
N LYS A 31 -14.70 1.33 -7.36
CA LYS A 31 -13.27 1.60 -7.53
C LYS A 31 -12.48 0.69 -6.61
N PHE A 32 -11.32 0.24 -7.05
CA PHE A 32 -10.43 -0.59 -6.25
C PHE A 32 -8.99 -0.10 -6.37
N TYR A 33 -8.39 0.16 -5.21
CA TYR A 33 -7.03 0.66 -5.09
C TYR A 33 -6.13 -0.45 -4.55
N LEU A 34 -5.16 -0.90 -5.35
CA LEU A 34 -4.26 -2.00 -4.96
C LEU A 34 -3.44 -1.66 -3.71
N ILE A 35 -3.02 -0.40 -3.60
CA ILE A 35 -2.31 0.16 -2.45
C ILE A 35 -3.09 0.04 -1.13
N SER A 36 -4.43 -0.03 -1.18
CA SER A 36 -5.26 -0.24 0.02
C SER A 36 -5.23 -1.67 0.54
N LEU A 37 -4.58 -2.61 -0.18
CA LEU A 37 -4.31 -3.96 0.34
C LEU A 37 -3.10 -4.01 1.28
N GLY A 38 -2.30 -2.95 1.32
CA GLY A 38 -1.16 -2.81 2.21
C GLY A 38 -1.56 -2.47 3.65
N THR A 39 -0.53 -2.27 4.48
CA THR A 39 -0.68 -1.91 5.90
C THR A 39 -0.53 -0.41 6.17
N ASP A 40 -0.28 0.41 5.15
CA ASP A 40 0.04 1.85 5.28
C ASP A 40 -0.98 2.63 6.10
N CYS A 41 -2.29 2.39 5.88
CA CYS A 41 -3.35 3.04 6.66
C CYS A 41 -3.28 2.65 8.15
N LEU A 42 -2.97 1.39 8.44
CA LEU A 42 -2.84 0.88 9.80
C LEU A 42 -1.54 1.37 10.46
N GLU A 43 -0.45 1.46 9.70
CA GLU A 43 0.82 2.00 10.17
C GLU A 43 0.71 3.48 10.53
N THR A 44 -0.01 4.26 9.72
CA THR A 44 -0.31 5.67 10.01
C THR A 44 -1.13 5.79 11.30
N PHE A 45 -2.16 4.94 11.46
CA PHE A 45 -2.95 4.89 12.68
C PHE A 45 -2.09 4.53 13.91
N PHE A 46 -1.23 3.52 13.80
CA PHE A 46 -0.31 3.17 14.88
C PHE A 46 0.74 4.26 15.14
N GLY A 47 1.11 5.05 14.14
CA GLY A 47 1.92 6.26 14.35
C GLY A 47 1.21 7.25 15.28
N LEU A 48 -0.08 7.51 15.04
CA LEU A 48 -0.89 8.39 15.89
C LEU A 48 -1.07 7.85 17.31
N VAL A 49 -1.30 6.54 17.46
CA VAL A 49 -1.39 5.90 18.78
C VAL A 49 -0.13 6.12 19.60
N ARG A 50 1.05 6.02 18.95
CA ARG A 50 2.35 6.22 19.61
C ARG A 50 2.66 7.68 19.93
N THR A 51 2.05 8.63 19.24
CA THR A 51 2.27 10.07 19.47
C THR A 51 1.21 10.71 20.39
N ALA A 52 0.09 10.03 20.64
CA ALA A 52 -1.00 10.56 21.46
C ALA A 52 -0.67 10.65 22.97
N GLY A 53 0.32 9.89 23.45
CA GLY A 53 0.71 9.85 24.85
C GLY A 53 2.20 10.05 25.07
N THR A 54 2.60 10.03 26.34
CA THR A 54 4.02 10.09 26.73
C THR A 54 4.76 8.79 26.44
N ASP A 55 4.05 7.65 26.47
CA ASP A 55 4.64 6.32 26.21
C ASP A 55 4.35 5.87 24.78
N ALA A 56 5.42 5.51 24.06
CA ALA A 56 5.33 4.96 22.72
C ALA A 56 4.92 3.47 22.72
N ASN A 57 5.02 2.79 23.86
CA ASN A 57 4.66 1.37 24.02
C ASN A 57 3.44 1.23 24.93
N VAL A 58 2.29 1.65 24.40
CA VAL A 58 1.01 1.59 25.12
C VAL A 58 0.66 0.16 25.54
N ASP A 59 0.14 0.02 26.76
CA ASP A 59 -0.50 -1.22 27.17
C ASP A 59 -1.86 -1.42 26.47
N MET A 60 -2.51 -2.57 26.65
CA MET A 60 -3.76 -2.88 25.96
C MET A 60 -4.92 -1.93 26.34
N LEU A 61 -4.96 -1.46 27.59
CA LEU A 61 -6.01 -0.55 28.07
C LEU A 61 -5.80 0.87 27.53
N GLN A 62 -4.55 1.32 27.47
CA GLN A 62 -4.13 2.56 26.84
C GLN A 62 -4.39 2.52 25.34
N LEU A 63 -4.10 1.40 24.68
CA LEU A 63 -4.39 1.22 23.26
C LEU A 63 -5.89 1.36 22.98
N GLU A 64 -6.75 0.72 23.76
CA GLU A 64 -8.21 0.85 23.62
C GLU A 64 -8.65 2.31 23.80
N SER A 65 -8.20 2.93 24.89
CA SER A 65 -8.57 4.30 25.24
C SER A 65 -8.13 5.30 24.16
N HIS A 66 -6.87 5.22 23.72
CA HIS A 66 -6.32 6.10 22.68
C HIS A 66 -7.00 5.84 21.34
N THR A 67 -7.26 4.57 20.99
CA THR A 67 -7.92 4.21 19.73
C THR A 67 -9.30 4.83 19.62
N SER A 68 -10.07 4.87 20.71
CA SER A 68 -11.41 5.48 20.70
C SER A 68 -11.36 6.98 20.33
N GLY A 69 -10.49 7.76 20.97
CA GLY A 69 -10.35 9.18 20.70
C GLY A 69 -9.67 9.47 19.36
N LEU A 70 -8.64 8.69 19.00
CA LEU A 70 -7.92 8.88 17.74
C LEU A 70 -8.74 8.50 16.52
N ALA A 71 -9.67 7.54 16.62
CA ALA A 71 -10.56 7.23 15.52
C ALA A 71 -11.39 8.46 15.10
N GLU A 72 -11.89 9.23 16.06
CA GLU A 72 -12.61 10.48 15.79
C GLU A 72 -11.69 11.55 15.19
N VAL A 73 -10.48 11.71 15.75
CA VAL A 73 -9.48 12.66 15.23
C VAL A 73 -9.10 12.33 13.78
N VAL A 74 -8.91 11.06 13.44
CA VAL A 74 -8.58 10.63 12.07
C VAL A 74 -9.71 10.98 11.10
N VAL A 75 -10.98 10.81 11.49
CA VAL A 75 -12.12 11.20 10.66
C VAL A 75 -12.13 12.72 10.44
N ILE A 76 -11.93 13.51 11.50
CA ILE A 76 -11.88 14.97 11.41
C ILE A 76 -10.74 15.43 10.48
N LEU A 77 -9.54 14.86 10.62
CA LEU A 77 -8.39 15.18 9.75
C LEU A 77 -8.61 14.74 8.29
N ALA A 78 -9.38 13.66 8.06
CA ALA A 78 -9.75 13.24 6.73
C ALA A 78 -10.74 14.20 6.05
N GLU A 79 -11.65 14.80 6.83
CA GLU A 79 -12.59 15.84 6.39
C GLU A 79 -11.92 17.21 6.20
N HIS A 80 -10.87 17.49 6.99
CA HIS A 80 -10.07 18.72 6.94
C HIS A 80 -8.59 18.43 6.64
N PRO A 81 -8.24 18.06 5.38
CA PRO A 81 -6.86 17.75 5.01
C PRO A 81 -5.89 18.91 5.24
N GLU A 82 -6.37 20.15 5.30
CA GLU A 82 -5.58 21.35 5.58
C GLU A 82 -5.04 21.42 7.02
N TRP A 83 -5.59 20.64 7.94
CA TRP A 83 -5.11 20.57 9.33
C TRP A 83 -4.05 19.49 9.54
N ASP A 84 -3.99 18.53 8.62
CA ASP A 84 -2.97 17.48 8.62
C ASP A 84 -1.77 17.89 7.78
N TYR A 85 -0.78 18.51 8.43
CA TYR A 85 0.49 18.88 7.78
C TYR A 85 1.36 17.67 7.42
N GLY A 86 0.95 16.46 7.79
CA GLY A 86 1.65 15.21 7.54
C GLY A 86 2.98 15.09 8.28
N THR A 87 3.57 13.91 8.26
CA THR A 87 4.93 13.69 8.75
C THR A 87 5.92 14.06 7.65
N ARG A 88 6.80 15.03 7.94
CA ARG A 88 7.91 15.34 7.03
C ARG A 88 8.98 14.26 7.17
N CYS A 89 9.10 13.39 6.18
CA CYS A 89 10.22 12.47 6.11
C CYS A 89 11.53 13.27 6.00
N LEU A 90 12.46 13.08 6.95
CA LEU A 90 13.73 13.77 6.96
C LEU A 90 14.61 13.24 5.83
N THR A 91 15.03 14.10 4.91
CA THR A 91 16.00 13.75 3.87
C THR A 91 17.34 13.46 4.53
N LEU A 92 17.68 12.18 4.69
CA LEU A 92 18.96 11.76 5.25
C LEU A 92 20.04 11.79 4.14
N PRO A 93 21.03 12.71 4.20
CA PRO A 93 21.99 12.92 3.12
C PRO A 93 22.86 11.70 2.79
N VAL A 94 22.95 10.75 3.73
CA VAL A 94 23.68 9.48 3.58
C VAL A 94 23.05 8.59 2.51
N PHE A 95 21.72 8.58 2.41
CA PHE A 95 21.01 7.78 1.41
C PHE A 95 20.83 8.51 0.07
N SER A 96 20.86 9.85 0.08
CA SER A 96 20.64 10.69 -1.10
C SER A 96 21.83 10.79 -2.06
N LYS A 97 23.03 10.36 -1.64
CA LYS A 97 24.26 10.49 -2.44
C LYS A 97 24.54 9.29 -3.34
N GLU A 98 24.01 8.11 -3.01
CA GLU A 98 24.30 6.86 -3.74
C GLU A 98 23.04 6.15 -4.27
N GLY A 99 21.88 6.37 -3.66
CA GLY A 99 20.59 5.93 -4.19
C GLY A 99 19.87 7.12 -4.82
N GLY A 100 19.55 7.05 -6.11
CA GLY A 100 18.71 8.04 -6.76
C GLY A 100 17.40 8.28 -6.00
N ASP A 101 16.76 9.43 -6.25
CA ASP A 101 15.54 9.99 -5.64
C ASP A 101 14.25 9.12 -5.80
N PHE A 102 14.42 7.80 -5.89
CA PHE A 102 13.43 6.79 -6.21
C PHE A 102 12.75 6.17 -4.99
N THR A 103 13.39 6.15 -3.82
CA THR A 103 12.87 5.40 -2.66
C THR A 103 11.82 6.16 -1.87
N SER A 104 12.04 7.46 -1.59
CA SER A 104 11.13 8.21 -0.71
C SER A 104 9.76 8.52 -1.33
N LYS A 105 9.66 8.58 -2.66
CA LYS A 105 8.40 8.85 -3.38
C LYS A 105 7.56 7.61 -3.64
N ALA A 106 8.15 6.41 -3.57
CA ALA A 106 7.48 5.16 -3.86
C ALA A 106 6.84 4.50 -2.62
N ASP A 107 7.38 4.77 -1.42
CA ASP A 107 6.98 4.08 -0.20
C ASP A 107 5.72 4.67 0.49
N HIS A 108 5.15 5.77 -0.04
CA HIS A 108 3.92 6.39 0.48
C HIS A 108 2.97 6.77 -0.66
N ILE A 109 2.48 5.78 -1.40
CA ILE A 109 1.51 6.00 -2.47
C ILE A 109 0.11 5.91 -1.86
N SER A 110 -0.60 7.04 -1.82
CA SER A 110 -1.99 7.08 -1.38
C SER A 110 -2.97 6.90 -2.56
N PRO A 111 -4.25 6.56 -2.30
CA PRO A 111 -5.29 6.56 -3.34
C PRO A 111 -5.41 7.86 -4.11
N ARG A 112 -4.97 8.99 -3.54
CA ARG A 112 -4.96 10.30 -4.19
C ARG A 112 -3.86 10.43 -5.24
N ASP A 113 -2.74 9.73 -5.07
CA ASP A 113 -1.59 9.77 -5.98
C ASP A 113 -1.78 8.88 -7.22
N TRP A 114 -2.84 8.06 -7.23
CA TRP A 114 -3.12 7.14 -8.32
C TRP A 114 -3.84 7.82 -9.49
N CYS A 115 -3.11 8.09 -10.57
CA CYS A 115 -3.66 8.71 -11.79
C CYS A 115 -4.30 7.74 -12.79
N GLY A 116 -4.17 6.42 -12.58
CA GLY A 116 -4.69 5.40 -13.49
C GLY A 116 -6.18 5.09 -13.30
N ASP A 117 -6.74 4.29 -14.21
CA ASP A 117 -8.10 3.76 -14.05
C ASP A 117 -8.14 2.72 -12.92
N VAL A 118 -9.01 2.96 -11.94
CA VAL A 118 -9.25 2.10 -10.77
C VAL A 118 -10.61 1.42 -10.82
N SER A 119 -11.36 1.59 -11.90
CA SER A 119 -12.68 0.97 -12.07
C SER A 119 -12.57 -0.53 -12.24
N VAL A 120 -13.21 -1.30 -11.36
CA VAL A 120 -13.20 -2.77 -11.45
C VAL A 120 -13.97 -3.28 -12.66
N ALA A 121 -14.91 -2.48 -13.19
CA ALA A 121 -15.71 -2.82 -14.37
C ALA A 121 -14.79 -3.16 -15.57
N ASN A 122 -13.75 -2.35 -15.76
CA ASN A 122 -12.85 -2.39 -16.91
C ASN A 122 -11.79 -3.51 -16.80
N VAL A 123 -11.69 -4.19 -15.66
CA VAL A 123 -10.67 -5.22 -15.43
C VAL A 123 -11.14 -6.59 -15.90
N ASN A 124 -10.43 -7.20 -16.85
CA ASN A 124 -10.58 -8.63 -17.18
C ASN A 124 -9.43 -9.44 -16.57
N LEU A 125 -9.70 -10.14 -15.46
CA LEU A 125 -8.70 -10.91 -14.72
C LEU A 125 -8.01 -11.97 -15.58
N HIS A 126 -8.73 -12.62 -16.49
CA HIS A 126 -8.14 -13.64 -17.35
C HIS A 126 -7.13 -13.03 -18.34
N THR A 127 -7.52 -11.91 -18.97
CA THR A 127 -6.62 -11.17 -19.87
C THR A 127 -5.39 -10.66 -19.11
N CYS A 128 -5.57 -10.09 -17.91
CA CYS A 128 -4.46 -9.62 -17.07
C CYS A 128 -3.46 -10.74 -16.76
N TRP A 129 -3.95 -11.94 -16.38
CA TRP A 129 -3.10 -13.09 -16.10
C TRP A 129 -2.29 -13.53 -17.33
N LEU A 130 -2.95 -13.67 -18.48
CA LEU A 130 -2.29 -14.09 -19.72
C LEU A 130 -1.23 -13.09 -20.18
N LEU A 131 -1.51 -11.79 -20.08
CA LEU A 131 -0.54 -10.74 -20.44
C LEU A 131 0.65 -10.75 -19.49
N GLY A 132 0.42 -10.91 -18.18
CA GLY A 132 1.48 -11.05 -17.19
C GLY A 132 2.38 -12.25 -17.48
N HIS A 133 1.77 -13.42 -17.71
CA HIS A 133 2.49 -14.64 -18.05
C HIS A 133 3.34 -14.49 -19.32
N LYS A 134 2.78 -13.90 -20.40
CA LYS A 134 3.53 -13.63 -21.64
C LYS A 134 4.71 -12.69 -21.41
N LYS A 135 4.54 -11.65 -20.58
CA LYS A 135 5.61 -10.70 -20.24
C LYS A 135 6.73 -11.40 -19.48
N VAL A 136 6.40 -12.23 -18.49
CA VAL A 136 7.39 -13.01 -17.73
C VAL A 136 8.14 -13.99 -18.63
N ALA A 137 7.44 -14.72 -19.50
CA ALA A 137 8.08 -15.64 -20.45
C ALA A 137 9.10 -14.94 -21.36
N ARG A 138 8.78 -13.72 -21.83
CA ARG A 138 9.73 -12.92 -22.63
C ARG A 138 10.94 -12.49 -21.80
N LEU A 139 10.72 -11.99 -20.58
CA LEU A 139 11.81 -11.57 -19.69
C LEU A 139 12.77 -12.72 -19.34
N ILE A 140 12.23 -13.93 -19.10
CA ILE A 140 13.05 -15.11 -18.85
C ILE A 140 13.92 -15.43 -20.07
N SER A 141 13.35 -15.43 -21.27
CA SER A 141 14.09 -15.66 -22.51
C SER A 141 15.18 -14.60 -22.76
N GLU A 142 14.93 -13.34 -22.40
CA GLU A 142 15.93 -12.26 -22.51
C GLU A 142 17.06 -12.45 -21.50
N MET A 143 16.76 -12.89 -20.27
CA MET A 143 17.77 -13.18 -19.25
C MET A 143 18.66 -14.37 -19.60
N GLU A 144 18.07 -15.43 -20.19
CA GLU A 144 18.82 -16.60 -20.67
C GLU A 144 19.74 -16.27 -21.85
N ALA A 145 19.41 -15.25 -22.65
CA ALA A 145 20.24 -14.81 -23.78
C ALA A 145 21.43 -13.91 -23.36
N VAL A 146 21.44 -13.41 -22.13
CA VAL A 146 22.49 -12.53 -21.57
C VAL A 146 23.49 -13.31 -20.69
N LEU A 147 23.14 -14.55 -20.30
CA LEU A 147 24.00 -15.50 -19.57
C LEU A 147 24.81 -16.38 -20.53
#